data_AF-A0A9D4F0S6-F1
#
_entry.id   AF-A0A9D4F0S6-F1
#
_cell.length_a   1.000
_cell.length_b   1.000
_cell.length_c   1.000
_cell.angle_alpha   90.00
_cell.angle_beta   90.00
_cell.angle_gamma   90.00
#
_symmetry.space_group_name_H-M   'P 1'
#
loop_
_entity.id
_entity.type
_entity.pdbx_description
1 polymer ?
#
loop_
_entity_poly.entity_id
_entity_poly.type
_entity_poly.pdbx_seq_one_letter_code
_entity_poly.pdbx_strand_id
1 'polypeptide(L)'
;MGETTKRGKQRKRARVEFRVVGSAVCKKTFMLFFYIGKHQLLALQQHVREHGLTPRVHGNRGRKTKHAICYDDVMRVVHFIRNYADERGLPQPAAPRGVDNVPTVYLTPDSTKTNLHQQYQTTCTVAGSRVIEITAFKEIWRTCLPHIRIAGQRDDVCAKCETLRRGVMDAVTEEEKLTATDSLRNHILLAQKVIFFGT
;
A
#
# COMPACT_ATOMS: atom_id res chain seq x y z
N MET A 1 -51.08 -41.16 3.17
CA MET A 1 -50.30 -41.29 4.43
C MET A 1 -49.04 -40.44 4.30
N GLY A 2 -48.78 -39.53 5.24
CA GLY A 2 -47.66 -38.57 5.14
C GLY A 2 -46.35 -39.12 5.70
N GLU A 3 -45.25 -38.98 4.97
CA GLU A 3 -43.92 -39.40 5.42
C GLU A 3 -43.52 -38.71 6.74
N THR A 4 -43.09 -39.51 7.72
CA THR A 4 -42.54 -39.05 9.00
C THR A 4 -41.01 -38.91 8.94
N THR A 5 -40.47 -37.92 9.65
CA THR A 5 -39.01 -37.75 9.82
C THR A 5 -38.44 -38.82 10.77
N LYS A 6 -37.12 -39.05 10.76
CA LYS A 6 -36.45 -39.97 11.73
C LYS A 6 -36.74 -39.66 13.22
N ARG A 7 -37.29 -38.47 13.52
CA ARG A 7 -37.67 -38.00 14.86
C ARG A 7 -39.19 -37.99 15.08
N GLY A 8 -39.96 -38.76 14.31
CA GLY A 8 -41.41 -38.95 14.48
C GLY A 8 -42.30 -37.77 14.08
N LYS A 9 -41.74 -36.60 13.72
CA LYS A 9 -42.54 -35.45 13.27
C LYS A 9 -43.02 -35.65 11.83
N GLN A 10 -44.28 -35.30 11.55
CA GLN A 10 -44.81 -35.26 10.18
C GLN A 10 -44.01 -34.28 9.32
N ARG A 11 -43.56 -34.74 8.15
CA ARG A 11 -42.74 -33.96 7.25
C ARG A 11 -43.62 -32.99 6.46
N LYS A 12 -43.68 -31.72 6.89
CA LYS A 12 -44.27 -30.63 6.11
C LYS A 12 -43.31 -30.25 4.98
N ARG A 13 -43.52 -30.77 3.76
CA ARG A 13 -42.81 -30.30 2.55
C ARG A 13 -43.59 -29.13 1.95
N ALA A 14 -43.04 -27.92 2.03
CA ALA A 14 -43.54 -26.83 1.19
C ALA A 14 -43.13 -27.14 -0.27
N ARG A 15 -44.10 -27.18 -1.19
CA ARG A 15 -43.79 -27.22 -2.62
C ARG A 15 -43.27 -25.83 -3.02
N VAL A 16 -42.01 -25.78 -3.46
CA VAL A 16 -41.39 -24.58 -3.99
C VAL A 16 -41.27 -24.75 -5.50
N GLU A 17 -41.90 -23.86 -6.24
CA GLU A 17 -41.74 -23.76 -7.70
C GLU A 17 -40.60 -22.78 -8.00
N PHE A 18 -39.65 -23.19 -8.82
CA PHE A 18 -38.58 -22.32 -9.30
C PHE A 18 -38.96 -21.81 -10.69
N ARG A 19 -38.82 -20.50 -10.91
CA ARG A 19 -39.12 -19.88 -12.21
C ARG A 19 -37.95 -19.05 -12.71
N VAL A 20 -37.72 -19.10 -14.01
CA VAL A 20 -36.75 -18.28 -14.74
C VAL A 20 -37.51 -17.61 -15.88
N VAL A 21 -37.58 -16.27 -15.88
CA VAL A 21 -38.30 -15.48 -16.90
C VAL A 21 -39.74 -15.99 -17.12
N GLY A 22 -40.45 -16.30 -16.04
CA GLY A 22 -41.83 -16.80 -16.08
C GLY A 22 -41.99 -18.32 -16.27
N SER A 23 -40.98 -19.01 -16.78
CA SER A 23 -41.00 -20.46 -17.04
C SER A 23 -40.62 -21.28 -15.81
N ALA A 24 -41.39 -22.32 -15.50
CA ALA A 24 -41.09 -23.25 -14.41
C ALA A 24 -39.89 -24.13 -14.76
N VAL A 25 -38.91 -24.22 -13.85
CA VAL A 25 -37.68 -24.99 -14.01
C VAL A 25 -37.40 -25.84 -12.79
N CYS A 26 -36.57 -26.88 -12.94
CA CYS A 26 -36.12 -27.65 -11.80
C CYS A 26 -35.09 -26.86 -10.96
N LYS A 27 -34.91 -27.23 -9.69
CA LYS A 27 -33.95 -26.59 -8.78
C LYS A 27 -32.51 -26.56 -9.33
N LYS A 28 -32.07 -27.62 -10.01
CA LYS A 28 -30.71 -27.70 -10.60
C LYS A 28 -30.54 -26.66 -11.71
N THR A 29 -31.50 -26.58 -12.63
CA THR A 29 -31.52 -25.59 -13.71
C THR A 29 -31.55 -24.17 -13.17
N PHE A 30 -32.38 -23.90 -12.15
CA PHE A 30 -32.43 -22.59 -11.50
C PHE A 30 -31.07 -22.19 -10.92
N MET A 31 -30.42 -23.09 -10.17
CA MET A 31 -29.10 -22.86 -9.59
C MET A 31 -28.03 -22.60 -10.67
N LEU A 32 -28.07 -23.36 -11.78
CA LEU A 32 -27.17 -23.16 -12.91
C LEU A 32 -27.40 -21.80 -13.58
N PHE A 33 -28.65 -21.42 -13.84
CA PHE A 33 -29.01 -20.17 -14.50
C PHE A 33 -28.52 -18.93 -13.74
N PHE A 34 -28.62 -18.95 -12.40
CA PHE A 34 -28.19 -17.85 -11.54
C PHE A 34 -26.75 -18.00 -11.01
N TYR A 35 -26.01 -19.03 -11.44
CA TYR A 35 -24.65 -19.34 -10.97
C TYR A 35 -24.52 -19.42 -9.44
N ILE A 36 -25.53 -20.00 -8.77
CA ILE A 36 -25.56 -20.12 -7.30
C ILE A 36 -25.48 -21.57 -6.82
N GLY A 37 -24.78 -21.78 -5.71
CA GLY A 37 -24.71 -23.07 -5.01
C GLY A 37 -25.92 -23.36 -4.13
N LYS A 38 -26.06 -24.61 -3.70
CA LYS A 38 -27.13 -25.06 -2.79
C LYS A 38 -27.17 -24.26 -1.48
N HIS A 39 -26.01 -23.96 -0.88
CA HIS A 39 -25.92 -23.19 0.36
C HIS A 39 -26.38 -21.74 0.18
N GLN A 40 -25.97 -21.10 -0.91
CA GLN A 40 -26.39 -19.75 -1.25
C GLN A 40 -27.91 -19.69 -1.45
N LEU A 41 -28.48 -20.64 -2.20
CA LEU A 41 -29.92 -20.73 -2.40
C LEU A 41 -30.69 -20.94 -1.08
N LEU A 42 -30.24 -21.86 -0.22
CA LEU A 42 -30.88 -22.09 1.09
C LEU A 42 -30.80 -20.85 1.98
N ALA A 43 -29.66 -20.18 2.01
CA ALA A 43 -29.52 -18.93 2.73
C ALA A 43 -30.50 -17.88 2.16
N LEU A 44 -30.61 -17.76 0.82
CA LEU A 44 -31.47 -16.76 0.18
C LEU A 44 -32.92 -17.00 0.53
N GLN A 45 -33.37 -18.25 0.48
CA GLN A 45 -34.70 -18.65 0.93
C GLN A 45 -34.91 -18.33 2.41
N GLN A 46 -33.92 -18.54 3.27
CA GLN A 46 -34.02 -18.17 4.69
C GLN A 46 -34.17 -16.66 4.86
N HIS A 47 -33.32 -15.88 4.21
CA HIS A 47 -33.36 -14.41 4.27
C HIS A 47 -34.70 -13.86 3.82
N VAL A 48 -35.22 -14.35 2.69
CA VAL A 48 -36.54 -13.91 2.17
C VAL A 48 -37.66 -14.28 3.14
N ARG A 49 -37.58 -15.42 3.83
CA ARG A 49 -38.58 -15.80 4.84
C ARG A 49 -38.53 -14.94 6.10
N GLU A 50 -37.34 -14.54 6.53
CA GLU A 50 -37.15 -13.77 7.77
C GLU A 50 -37.30 -12.27 7.57
N HIS A 51 -36.81 -11.73 6.46
CA HIS A 51 -36.63 -10.29 6.22
C HIS A 51 -37.33 -9.79 4.93
N GLY A 52 -38.02 -10.67 4.20
CA GLY A 52 -38.65 -10.33 2.93
C GLY A 52 -37.67 -10.05 1.78
N LEU A 53 -38.13 -9.32 0.77
CA LEU A 53 -37.32 -8.92 -0.41
C LEU A 53 -36.46 -7.70 -0.12
N THR A 54 -35.68 -7.76 0.96
CA THR A 54 -34.75 -6.69 1.36
C THR A 54 -33.32 -7.05 0.99
N PRO A 55 -32.46 -6.07 0.63
CA PRO A 55 -31.04 -6.32 0.44
C PRO A 55 -30.41 -6.89 1.71
N ARG A 56 -29.54 -7.88 1.56
CA ARG A 56 -28.78 -8.40 2.69
C ARG A 56 -27.79 -7.37 3.19
N VAL A 57 -27.86 -7.11 4.49
CA VAL A 57 -26.87 -6.29 5.19
C VAL A 57 -25.87 -7.21 5.86
N HIS A 58 -24.58 -7.03 5.57
CA HIS A 58 -23.53 -7.76 6.25
C HIS A 58 -23.51 -7.39 7.74
N GLY A 59 -23.35 -8.36 8.65
CA GLY A 59 -23.37 -8.12 10.10
C GLY A 59 -22.30 -7.15 10.61
N ASN A 60 -21.19 -7.00 9.87
CA ASN A 60 -20.14 -6.01 10.17
C ASN A 60 -20.36 -4.65 9.48
N ARG A 61 -21.51 -4.40 8.83
CA ARG A 61 -21.78 -3.10 8.21
C ARG A 61 -21.72 -2.01 9.28
N GLY A 62 -20.89 -0.99 9.04
CA GLY A 62 -20.69 0.12 9.97
C GLY A 62 -19.80 -0.18 11.18
N ARG A 63 -19.36 -1.44 11.38
CA ARG A 63 -18.46 -1.79 12.48
C ARG A 63 -17.01 -1.76 12.01
N LYS A 64 -16.19 -0.87 12.61
CA LYS A 64 -14.74 -0.90 12.42
C LYS A 64 -14.17 -2.20 12.99
N THR A 65 -13.21 -2.80 12.29
CA THR A 65 -12.53 -4.00 12.79
C THR A 65 -11.72 -3.63 14.03
N LYS A 66 -11.56 -4.57 14.98
CA LYS A 66 -10.72 -4.38 16.18
C LYS A 66 -9.26 -4.01 15.87
N HIS A 67 -8.80 -4.34 14.67
CA HIS A 67 -7.45 -4.08 14.20
C HIS A 67 -7.40 -2.93 13.18
N ALA A 68 -8.48 -2.17 13.03
CA ALA A 68 -8.46 -0.97 12.21
C ALA A 68 -7.35 -0.03 12.70
N ILE A 69 -6.63 0.55 11.74
CA ILE A 69 -5.61 1.56 12.02
C ILE A 69 -6.35 2.84 12.41
N CYS A 70 -6.02 3.41 13.56
CA CYS A 70 -6.58 4.69 13.99
C CYS A 70 -5.66 5.86 13.63
N TYR A 71 -6.12 7.09 13.87
CA TYR A 71 -5.32 8.29 13.65
C TYR A 71 -4.01 8.27 14.45
N ASP A 72 -4.05 7.85 15.71
CA ASP A 72 -2.86 7.81 16.57
C ASP A 72 -1.82 6.80 16.07
N ASP A 73 -2.26 5.69 15.47
CA ASP A 73 -1.38 4.73 14.82
C ASP A 73 -0.62 5.38 13.65
N VAL A 74 -1.34 6.16 12.83
CA VAL A 74 -0.76 6.89 11.69
C VAL A 74 0.22 7.94 12.19
N MET A 75 -0.17 8.75 13.18
CA MET A 75 0.68 9.81 13.72
C MET A 75 1.97 9.27 14.34
N ARG A 76 1.92 8.14 15.06
CA ARG A 76 3.13 7.49 15.57
C ARG A 76 4.11 7.11 14.47
N VAL A 77 3.62 6.49 13.40
CA VAL A 77 4.46 6.12 12.24
C VAL A 77 5.04 7.37 11.60
N VAL A 78 4.22 8.41 11.39
CA VAL A 78 4.66 9.68 10.78
C VAL A 78 5.74 10.35 11.63
N HIS A 79 5.52 10.48 12.94
CA HIS A 79 6.51 11.07 13.85
C HIS A 79 7.82 10.28 13.89
N PHE A 80 7.73 8.94 13.93
CA PHE A 80 8.93 8.10 13.89
C PHE A 80 9.77 8.35 12.63
N ILE A 81 9.15 8.30 11.44
CA ILE A 81 9.87 8.48 10.18
C ILE A 81 10.42 9.90 10.06
N ARG A 82 9.66 10.91 10.51
CA ARG A 82 10.08 12.31 10.47
C ARG A 82 11.29 12.56 11.36
N ASN A 83 11.24 12.11 12.61
CA ASN A 83 12.38 12.22 13.54
C ASN A 83 13.62 11.50 12.99
N TYR A 84 13.43 10.30 12.41
CA TYR A 84 14.53 9.59 11.77
C TYR A 84 15.14 10.38 10.60
N ALA A 85 14.30 11.01 9.77
CA ALA A 85 14.74 11.84 8.66
C ALA A 85 15.40 13.14 9.11
N ASP A 86 14.95 13.73 10.22
CA ASP A 86 15.57 14.93 10.78
C ASP A 86 16.98 14.61 11.34
N GLU A 87 17.20 13.41 11.87
CA GLU A 87 18.50 12.97 12.40
C GLU A 87 19.47 12.45 11.32
N ARG A 88 18.95 11.73 10.31
CA ARG A 88 19.77 10.94 9.36
C ARG A 88 19.55 11.31 7.89
N GLY A 89 18.57 12.15 7.61
CA GLY A 89 18.21 12.56 6.26
C GLY A 89 19.13 13.64 5.72
N LEU A 90 19.45 13.55 4.44
CA LEU A 90 20.17 14.57 3.70
C LEU A 90 19.18 15.29 2.78
N PRO A 91 19.04 16.62 2.90
CA PRO A 91 18.23 17.38 1.96
C PRO A 91 18.90 17.32 0.58
N GLN A 92 18.10 17.27 -0.48
CA GLN A 92 18.64 17.30 -1.85
C GLN A 92 19.42 18.62 -2.08
N PRO A 93 20.73 18.57 -2.43
CA PRO A 93 21.64 19.72 -2.40
C PRO A 93 21.32 20.84 -3.41
N ALA A 94 20.40 20.60 -4.34
CA ALA A 94 19.88 21.59 -5.28
C ALA A 94 18.40 21.32 -5.58
N ALA A 95 17.61 21.01 -4.55
CA ALA A 95 16.19 20.69 -4.69
C ALA A 95 15.48 21.75 -5.55
N PRO A 96 14.95 21.40 -6.74
CA PRO A 96 14.00 22.28 -7.41
C PRO A 96 12.84 22.49 -6.44
N ARG A 97 12.42 23.74 -6.23
CA ARG A 97 11.15 24.03 -5.57
C ARG A 97 10.04 23.49 -6.45
N GLY A 98 9.68 22.22 -6.26
CA GLY A 98 8.53 21.59 -6.90
C GLY A 98 7.22 22.21 -6.41
N VAL A 99 6.09 21.68 -6.91
CA VAL A 99 4.74 22.22 -6.72
C VAL A 99 4.37 22.49 -5.24
N ASP A 100 4.91 21.70 -4.32
CA ASP A 100 4.59 21.78 -2.89
C ASP A 100 5.66 22.50 -2.03
N ASN A 101 6.74 23.03 -2.63
CA ASN A 101 7.88 23.67 -1.94
C ASN A 101 8.59 22.83 -0.85
N VAL A 102 8.25 21.56 -0.64
CA VAL A 102 8.94 20.69 0.33
C VAL A 102 10.15 20.02 -0.34
N PRO A 103 11.39 20.29 0.10
CA PRO A 103 12.57 19.62 -0.43
C PRO A 103 12.50 18.12 -0.16
N THR A 104 12.90 17.32 -1.14
CA THR A 104 13.08 15.88 -0.94
C THR A 104 14.19 15.66 0.08
N VAL A 105 13.90 14.83 1.09
CA VAL A 105 14.87 14.37 2.08
C VAL A 105 15.23 12.93 1.75
N TYR A 106 16.52 12.68 1.56
CA TYR A 106 17.06 11.37 1.24
C TYR A 106 17.68 10.73 2.48
N LEU A 107 17.12 9.60 2.89
CA LEU A 107 17.71 8.70 3.87
C LEU A 107 18.84 7.91 3.22
N THR A 108 19.88 7.62 3.98
CA THR A 108 21.07 6.94 3.48
C THR A 108 20.77 5.52 2.97
N PRO A 109 21.53 4.98 1.98
CA PRO A 109 21.21 3.71 1.32
C PRO A 109 21.25 2.47 2.22
N ASP A 110 21.93 2.53 3.36
CA ASP A 110 21.96 1.50 4.41
C ASP A 110 20.62 1.35 5.14
N SER A 111 19.75 2.34 5.02
CA SER A 111 18.43 2.40 5.65
C SER A 111 17.33 1.88 4.70
N THR A 112 17.09 0.57 4.68
CA THR A 112 15.93 0.02 3.95
C THR A 112 14.63 0.30 4.70
N LYS A 113 13.48 0.37 4.01
CA LYS A 113 12.16 0.51 4.67
C LYS A 113 11.90 -0.61 5.69
N THR A 114 12.50 -1.78 5.46
CA THR A 114 12.41 -2.93 6.37
C THR A 114 13.25 -2.71 7.63
N ASN A 115 14.48 -2.19 7.49
CA ASN A 115 15.35 -1.88 8.64
C ASN A 115 14.74 -0.77 9.50
N LEU A 116 14.21 0.30 8.90
CA LEU A 116 13.48 1.33 9.62
C LEU A 116 12.25 0.76 10.34
N HIS A 117 11.51 -0.14 9.69
CA HIS A 117 10.37 -0.79 10.32
C HIS A 117 10.78 -1.63 11.53
N GLN A 118 11.90 -2.36 11.47
CA GLN A 118 12.43 -3.07 12.63
C GLN A 118 12.78 -2.12 13.79
N GLN A 119 13.43 -1.00 13.51
CA GLN A 119 13.72 0.02 14.54
C GLN A 119 12.45 0.64 15.12
N TYR A 120 11.43 0.88 14.28
CA TYR A 120 10.10 1.31 14.71
C TYR A 120 9.46 0.28 15.65
N GLN A 121 9.50 -1.01 15.29
CA GLN A 121 8.98 -2.09 16.12
C GLN A 121 9.65 -2.12 17.49
N THR A 122 10.98 -2.00 17.55
CA THR A 122 11.73 -1.93 18.82
C THR A 122 11.29 -0.73 19.64
N THR A 123 11.18 0.45 19.02
CA THR A 123 10.76 1.69 19.69
C THR A 123 9.35 1.58 20.27
N CYS A 124 8.40 1.02 19.50
CA CYS A 124 7.04 0.79 19.97
C CYS A 124 6.97 -0.25 21.10
N THR A 125 7.79 -1.30 21.03
CA THR A 125 7.84 -2.34 22.05
C THR A 125 8.33 -1.78 23.38
N VAL A 126 9.40 -0.97 23.35
CA VAL A 126 9.94 -0.27 24.53
C VAL A 126 8.91 0.71 25.11
N ALA A 127 8.19 1.43 24.25
CA ALA A 127 7.16 2.38 24.66
C ALA A 127 5.80 1.73 25.04
N GLY A 128 5.68 0.40 24.99
CA GLY A 128 4.42 -0.30 25.25
C GLY A 128 3.29 0.04 24.27
N SER A 129 3.62 0.58 23.09
CA SER A 129 2.68 1.06 22.08
C SER A 129 2.31 -0.03 21.07
N ARG A 130 1.11 0.05 20.50
CA ARG A 130 0.67 -0.84 19.42
C ARG A 130 1.60 -0.73 18.22
N VAL A 131 2.13 -1.88 17.80
CA VAL A 131 2.96 -2.00 16.59
C VAL A 131 2.08 -2.07 15.34
N ILE A 132 2.49 -1.34 14.30
CA ILE A 132 1.89 -1.39 12.97
C ILE A 132 2.72 -2.30 12.07
N GLU A 133 2.04 -3.19 11.35
CA GLU A 133 2.65 -4.14 10.42
C GLU A 133 3.33 -3.44 9.24
N ILE A 134 4.34 -4.10 8.67
CA ILE A 134 5.23 -3.51 7.65
C ILE A 134 4.49 -2.98 6.42
N THR A 135 3.41 -3.65 6.01
CA THR A 135 2.60 -3.23 4.84
C THR A 135 1.89 -1.91 5.09
N ALA A 136 1.24 -1.78 6.25
CA ALA A 136 0.59 -0.56 6.69
C ALA A 136 1.60 0.57 6.95
N PHE A 137 2.74 0.25 7.56
CA PHE A 137 3.83 1.21 7.76
C PHE A 137 4.32 1.80 6.42
N LYS A 138 4.57 0.95 5.41
CA LYS A 138 4.97 1.37 4.06
C LYS A 138 3.91 2.23 3.37
N GLU A 139 2.64 1.90 3.57
CA GLU A 139 1.52 2.64 2.98
C GLU A 139 1.31 4.01 3.63
N ILE A 140 1.43 4.09 4.96
CA ILE A 140 1.42 5.36 5.70
C ILE A 140 2.57 6.24 5.23
N TRP A 141 3.79 5.69 5.13
CA TRP A 141 4.94 6.43 4.59
C TRP A 141 4.64 6.96 3.19
N ARG A 142 4.20 6.09 2.27
CA ARG A 142 3.90 6.47 0.88
C ARG A 142 2.88 7.60 0.78
N THR A 143 1.87 7.59 1.65
CA THR A 143 0.74 8.53 1.59
C THR A 143 1.04 9.83 2.32
N CYS A 144 1.64 9.77 3.51
CA CYS A 144 1.82 10.91 4.39
C CYS A 144 3.20 11.58 4.25
N LEU A 145 4.22 10.86 3.77
CA LEU A 145 5.62 11.31 3.72
C LEU A 145 6.27 11.02 2.35
N PRO A 146 5.66 11.41 1.21
CA PRO A 146 6.20 11.11 -0.12
C PRO A 146 7.52 11.83 -0.45
N HIS A 147 7.84 12.89 0.29
CA HIS A 147 9.07 13.68 0.18
C HIS A 147 10.26 13.06 0.93
N ILE A 148 10.03 12.08 1.82
CA ILE A 148 11.10 11.34 2.49
C ILE A 148 11.34 10.04 1.72
N ARG A 149 12.52 9.88 1.16
CA ARG A 149 12.87 8.75 0.28
C ARG A 149 14.17 8.11 0.73
N ILE A 150 14.35 6.84 0.40
CA ILE A 150 15.65 6.18 0.55
C ILE A 150 16.45 6.50 -0.72
N ALA A 151 17.68 6.96 -0.56
CA ALA A 151 18.56 7.26 -1.68
C ALA A 151 18.86 6.00 -2.50
N GLY A 152 18.50 6.00 -3.77
CA GLY A 152 19.02 5.08 -4.77
C GLY A 152 20.40 5.52 -5.30
N GLN A 153 21.02 4.68 -6.13
CA GLN A 153 22.35 4.90 -6.72
C GLN A 153 22.51 6.18 -7.57
N ARG A 154 21.41 6.88 -7.86
CA ARG A 154 21.39 8.10 -8.70
C ARG A 154 20.67 9.27 -8.05
N ASP A 155 20.24 9.12 -6.79
CA ASP A 155 19.45 10.13 -6.08
C ASP A 155 20.33 11.15 -5.32
N ASP A 156 21.62 10.88 -5.19
CA ASP A 156 22.65 11.73 -4.57
C ASP A 156 23.28 12.73 -5.56
N VAL A 157 22.74 12.80 -6.78
CA VAL A 157 23.35 13.49 -7.91
C VAL A 157 22.72 14.87 -8.05
N CYS A 158 23.50 15.94 -7.92
CA CYS A 158 22.99 17.30 -8.15
C CYS A 158 22.59 17.50 -9.63
N ALA A 159 21.74 18.49 -9.92
CA ALA A 159 21.26 18.75 -11.27
C ALA A 159 22.41 18.89 -12.31
N LYS A 160 23.53 19.52 -11.90
CA LYS A 160 24.72 19.65 -12.74
C LYS A 160 25.37 18.30 -13.06
N CYS A 161 25.55 17.44 -12.06
CA CYS A 161 26.02 16.08 -12.28
C CYS A 161 25.07 15.28 -13.19
N GLU A 162 23.75 15.47 -13.07
CA GLU A 162 22.77 14.81 -13.93
C GLU A 162 22.93 15.23 -15.40
N THR A 163 23.03 16.54 -15.66
CA THR A 163 23.27 17.09 -17.01
C THR A 163 24.59 16.60 -17.59
N LEU A 164 25.67 16.62 -16.81
CA LEU A 164 26.99 16.20 -17.26
C LEU A 164 27.03 14.69 -17.60
N ARG A 165 26.40 13.84 -16.76
CA ARG A 165 26.27 12.41 -17.05
C ARG A 165 25.45 12.15 -18.31
N ARG A 166 24.37 12.91 -18.52
CA ARG A 166 23.55 12.82 -19.73
C ARG A 166 24.37 13.17 -20.98
N GLY A 167 25.17 14.23 -20.92
CA GLY A 167 26.10 14.58 -22.00
C GLY A 167 27.10 13.47 -22.34
N VAL A 168 27.57 12.70 -21.35
CA VAL A 168 28.45 11.53 -21.61
C VAL A 168 27.71 10.38 -22.29
N MET A 169 26.43 10.14 -21.94
CA MET A 169 25.62 9.09 -22.56
C MET A 169 25.18 9.45 -23.98
N ASP A 170 24.88 10.73 -24.21
CA ASP A 170 24.35 11.22 -25.49
C ASP A 170 25.45 11.53 -26.52
N ALA A 171 26.72 11.56 -26.10
CA ALA A 171 27.86 11.81 -26.98
C ALA A 171 28.01 10.71 -28.04
N VAL A 172 28.13 11.13 -29.30
CA VAL A 172 28.18 10.20 -30.45
C VAL A 172 29.62 10.04 -30.95
N THR A 173 30.42 11.10 -30.91
CA THR A 173 31.82 11.06 -31.33
C THR A 173 32.77 10.83 -30.15
N GLU A 174 33.99 10.34 -30.42
CA GLU A 174 35.00 10.16 -29.37
C GLU A 174 35.43 11.50 -28.75
N GLU A 175 35.49 12.56 -29.55
CA GLU A 175 35.88 13.92 -29.11
C GLU A 175 34.82 14.53 -28.17
N GLU A 176 33.54 14.40 -28.51
CA GLU A 176 32.42 14.80 -27.66
C GLU A 176 32.41 14.03 -26.35
N LYS A 177 32.64 12.72 -26.43
CA LYS A 177 32.66 11.85 -25.25
C LYS A 177 33.81 12.20 -24.33
N LEU A 178 35.02 12.44 -24.87
CA LEU A 178 36.18 12.88 -24.09
C LEU A 178 35.85 14.17 -23.33
N THR A 179 35.32 15.17 -24.03
CA THR A 179 34.99 16.50 -23.48
C THR A 179 33.92 16.42 -22.39
N ALA A 180 32.86 15.63 -22.61
CA ALA A 180 31.80 15.42 -21.64
C ALA A 180 32.31 14.69 -20.39
N THR A 181 33.20 13.72 -20.57
CA THR A 181 33.78 12.94 -19.45
C THR A 181 34.71 13.80 -18.61
N ASP A 182 35.52 14.65 -19.25
CA ASP A 182 36.40 15.60 -18.55
C ASP A 182 35.60 16.65 -17.78
N SER A 183 34.50 17.13 -18.36
CA SER A 183 33.60 18.07 -17.68
C SER A 183 32.96 17.46 -16.42
N LEU A 184 32.53 16.19 -16.50
CA LEU A 184 32.04 15.45 -15.34
C LEU A 184 33.14 15.22 -14.29
N ARG A 185 34.33 14.81 -14.72
CA ARG A 185 35.49 14.60 -13.85
C ARG A 185 35.88 15.86 -13.09
N ASN A 186 35.99 16.98 -13.79
CA ASN A 186 36.32 18.28 -13.19
C ASN A 186 35.28 18.70 -12.16
N HIS A 187 34.00 18.47 -12.43
CA HIS A 187 32.94 18.77 -11.47
C HIS A 187 33.06 17.94 -10.17
N ILE A 188 33.37 16.65 -10.28
CA ILE A 188 33.58 15.77 -9.12
C ILE A 188 34.81 16.20 -8.32
N LEU A 189 35.93 16.52 -9.00
CA LEU A 189 37.16 16.96 -8.34
C LEU A 189 36.98 18.28 -7.58
N LEU A 190 36.20 19.22 -8.13
CA LEU A 190 35.85 20.46 -7.44
C LEU A 190 35.02 20.19 -6.18
N ALA A 191 34.04 19.29 -6.26
CA ALA A 191 33.22 18.92 -5.10
C ALA A 191 34.06 18.28 -3.98
N GLN A 192 35.00 17.39 -4.33
CA GLN A 192 35.90 16.76 -3.35
C GLN A 192 36.80 17.79 -2.63
N LYS A 193 37.27 18.83 -3.33
CA LYS A 193 38.04 19.91 -2.70
C LYS A 193 37.20 20.71 -1.71
N VAL A 194 35.96 21.05 -2.06
CA VAL A 194 35.08 21.83 -1.16
C VAL A 194 34.77 21.07 0.13
N ILE A 195 34.61 19.75 0.07
CA ILE A 195 34.35 18.91 1.25
C ILE A 195 35.56 18.89 2.22
N PHE A 196 36.79 18.95 1.71
CA PHE A 196 38.01 18.88 2.53
C PHE A 196 38.46 20.20 3.16
N PHE A 197 38.00 21.35 2.65
CA PHE A 197 38.42 22.69 3.13
C PHE A 197 37.29 23.46 3.85
N GLY A 198 36.14 22.82 4.08
CA GLY A 198 34.95 23.40 4.70
C GLY A 198 34.67 22.95 6.14
N THR A 199 35.70 22.55 6.89
CA THR A 199 35.69 22.36 8.36
C THR A 199 36.69 23.30 9.00
#